data_AF-A0A382WD18-F1
#
_entry.id   AF-A0A382WD18-F1
#
_cell.length_a   1.000
_cell.length_b   1.000
_cell.length_c   1.000
_cell.angle_alpha   90.00
_cell.angle_beta   90.00
_cell.angle_gamma   90.00
#
_symmetry.space_group_name_H-M   'P 1'
#
loop_
_entity.id
_entity.type
_entity.pdbx_description
1 polymer ?
#
loop_
_entity_poly.entity_id
_entity_poly.type
_entity_poly.pdbx_seq_one_letter_code
_entity_poly.pdbx_strand_id
1 'polypeptide(L)'
;NIKWDKKFIKIFTMDIETTVTDGFPDVENPIEEIICITVKNQTNKQVITWGTGEYKTDRLDVTYVKCKTEQHLIMEFMKFWLKNHPDVITGWNTKFFDLPYLMNRIKLIAGEKVATRMSPWNLIEKNEIIVRGRPQTTYTLKGIVMLDYLDCYRWFIPTRQESYKLDFIGELELGKKKHVNPFETFKDFYEKDFQKFIDYNIQDVEIVDALEDKLGLIELALTVAYESKVNYDDIFSQVRVWDTLIANHLLAKNICIPPREEHIKDTKYEGAYVKDPKV
;
A
#
# COMPACT_ATOMS: atom_id res chain seq x y z
N ASN A 1 5.90 -6.91 27.80
CA ASN A 1 5.44 -7.15 26.42
C ASN A 1 4.10 -6.48 26.22
N ILE A 2 3.94 -5.72 25.13
CA ILE A 2 2.67 -5.11 24.75
C ILE A 2 1.73 -6.24 24.30
N LYS A 3 0.54 -6.32 24.90
CA LYS A 3 -0.50 -7.24 24.43
C LYS A 3 -1.23 -6.56 23.27
N TRP A 4 -1.24 -7.19 22.11
CA TRP A 4 -1.90 -6.68 20.91
C TRP A 4 -2.60 -7.83 20.18
N ASP A 5 -3.56 -7.49 19.32
CA ASP A 5 -4.30 -8.46 18.49
C ASP A 5 -4.68 -7.76 17.18
N LYS A 6 -4.30 -8.37 16.05
CA LYS A 6 -4.52 -7.84 14.70
C LYS A 6 -5.99 -7.51 14.43
N LYS A 7 -6.95 -8.21 15.06
CA LYS A 7 -8.38 -7.98 14.83
C LYS A 7 -8.87 -6.59 15.25
N PHE A 8 -8.13 -5.89 16.10
CA PHE A 8 -8.44 -4.52 16.51
C PHE A 8 -7.74 -3.46 15.67
N ILE A 9 -6.90 -3.87 14.71
CA ILE A 9 -6.18 -2.98 13.80
C ILE A 9 -6.96 -2.98 12.47
N LYS A 10 -7.43 -1.81 12.06
CA LYS A 10 -8.19 -1.65 10.82
C LYS A 10 -7.22 -1.55 9.65
N ILE A 11 -7.15 -2.61 8.87
CA ILE A 11 -6.26 -2.74 7.70
C ILE A 11 -7.11 -2.70 6.44
N PHE A 12 -6.86 -1.71 5.59
CA PHE A 12 -7.52 -1.54 4.30
C PHE A 12 -6.56 -1.84 3.17
N THR A 13 -6.92 -2.81 2.33
CA THR A 13 -6.31 -3.00 1.02
C THR A 13 -7.04 -2.10 0.03
N MET A 14 -6.31 -1.32 -0.75
CA MET A 14 -6.88 -0.36 -1.70
C MET A 14 -6.23 -0.48 -3.08
N ASP A 15 -7.04 -0.33 -4.12
CA ASP A 15 -6.62 -0.29 -5.52
C ASP A 15 -7.54 0.69 -6.28
N ILE A 16 -6.97 1.49 -7.19
CA ILE A 16 -7.73 2.43 -8.03
C ILE A 16 -7.56 2.09 -9.50
N GLU A 17 -8.56 2.47 -10.29
CA GLU A 17 -8.44 2.46 -11.75
C GLU A 17 -8.80 3.82 -12.33
N THR A 18 -8.05 4.22 -13.34
CA THR A 18 -8.22 5.50 -14.02
C THR A 18 -8.60 5.31 -15.49
N THR A 19 -9.08 6.37 -16.13
CA THR A 19 -9.04 6.45 -17.58
C THR A 19 -7.60 6.34 -18.09
N VAL A 20 -7.47 6.08 -19.38
CA VAL A 20 -6.17 5.99 -20.05
C VAL A 20 -6.34 6.63 -21.42
N THR A 21 -5.72 7.79 -21.63
CA THR A 21 -5.68 8.50 -22.91
C THR A 21 -4.35 8.28 -23.61
N ASP A 22 -3.23 8.54 -22.94
CA ASP A 22 -1.88 8.39 -23.47
C ASP A 22 -0.91 7.75 -22.45
N GLY A 23 -0.68 6.45 -22.59
CA GLY A 23 0.31 5.73 -21.79
C GLY A 23 -0.11 5.51 -20.33
N PHE A 24 0.86 5.28 -19.45
CA PHE A 24 0.59 5.03 -18.03
C PHE A 24 0.29 6.35 -17.30
N PRO A 25 -0.76 6.43 -16.45
CA PRO A 25 -1.13 7.65 -15.75
C PRO A 25 0.02 8.23 -14.91
N ASP A 26 0.26 9.53 -15.06
CA ASP A 26 1.31 10.24 -14.31
C ASP A 26 0.76 10.71 -12.94
N VAL A 27 1.43 10.27 -11.87
CA VAL A 27 1.12 10.69 -10.50
C VAL A 27 1.26 12.19 -10.32
N GLU A 28 2.27 12.82 -10.93
CA GLU A 28 2.56 14.25 -10.75
C GLU A 28 1.59 15.14 -11.55
N ASN A 29 1.08 14.62 -12.67
CA ASN A 29 0.08 15.27 -13.50
C ASN A 29 -1.13 14.36 -13.68
N PRO A 30 -1.99 14.22 -12.64
CA PRO A 30 -3.07 13.24 -12.62
C PRO A 30 -4.24 13.71 -13.47
N ILE A 31 -4.08 13.73 -14.80
CA ILE A 31 -5.09 14.21 -15.77
C ILE A 31 -6.20 13.18 -16.03
N GLU A 32 -5.87 11.90 -15.91
CA GLU A 32 -6.82 10.80 -16.08
C GLU A 32 -7.83 10.79 -14.93
N GLU A 33 -9.10 10.54 -15.26
CA GLU A 33 -10.16 10.50 -14.26
C GLU A 33 -10.10 9.16 -13.52
N ILE A 34 -10.29 9.19 -12.20
CA ILE A 34 -10.51 7.99 -11.41
C ILE A 34 -11.93 7.48 -11.71
N ILE A 35 -12.01 6.27 -12.25
CA ILE A 35 -13.27 5.64 -12.66
C ILE A 35 -13.66 4.46 -11.77
N CYS A 36 -12.71 3.94 -10.98
CA CYS A 36 -12.95 2.96 -9.94
C CYS A 36 -12.04 3.20 -8.72
N ILE A 37 -12.59 3.01 -7.52
CA ILE A 37 -11.81 2.83 -6.28
C ILE A 37 -12.38 1.60 -5.59
N THR A 38 -11.54 0.65 -5.23
CA THR A 38 -11.95 -0.48 -4.39
C THR A 38 -11.16 -0.50 -3.10
N VAL A 39 -11.87 -0.71 -2.00
CA VAL A 39 -11.31 -0.91 -0.67
C VAL A 39 -11.82 -2.24 -0.12
N LYS A 40 -10.91 -3.11 0.28
CA LYS A 40 -11.21 -4.30 1.07
C LYS A 40 -10.75 -4.10 2.51
N ASN A 41 -11.67 -4.30 3.45
CA ASN A 41 -11.34 -4.33 4.87
C ASN A 41 -10.90 -5.75 5.25
N GLN A 42 -9.62 -5.94 5.58
CA GLN A 42 -9.08 -7.27 5.89
C GLN A 42 -9.67 -7.88 7.18
N THR A 43 -10.17 -7.05 8.10
CA THR A 43 -10.70 -7.51 9.39
C THR A 43 -12.07 -8.20 9.23
N ASN A 44 -12.98 -7.61 8.44
CA ASN A 44 -14.34 -8.14 8.25
C ASN A 44 -14.58 -8.72 6.85
N LYS A 45 -13.53 -8.72 6.01
CA LYS A 45 -13.50 -9.23 4.64
C LYS A 45 -14.50 -8.57 3.67
N GLN A 46 -15.14 -7.47 4.06
CA GLN A 46 -16.05 -6.71 3.21
C GLN A 46 -15.27 -5.90 2.16
N VAL A 47 -15.81 -5.86 0.95
CA VAL A 47 -15.33 -5.06 -0.17
C VAL A 47 -16.33 -3.94 -0.42
N ILE A 48 -15.83 -2.72 -0.56
CA ILE A 48 -16.62 -1.59 -1.05
C ILE A 48 -15.92 -1.04 -2.27
N THR A 49 -16.67 -0.93 -3.36
CA THR A 49 -16.17 -0.41 -4.63
C THR A 49 -17.06 0.72 -5.12
N TRP A 50 -16.43 1.81 -5.53
CA TRP A 50 -17.08 2.97 -6.13
C TRP A 50 -16.69 3.03 -7.60
N GLY A 51 -17.67 3.10 -8.51
CA GLY A 51 -17.40 3.17 -9.94
C GLY A 51 -18.33 4.10 -10.70
N THR A 52 -17.90 4.60 -11.86
CA THR A 52 -18.67 5.53 -12.70
C THR A 52 -19.63 4.86 -13.69
N GLY A 53 -19.46 3.56 -13.94
CA GLY A 53 -20.30 2.75 -14.84
C GLY A 53 -21.40 1.96 -14.13
N GLU A 54 -21.98 0.99 -14.82
CA GLU A 54 -22.94 0.04 -14.24
C GLU A 54 -22.22 -1.24 -13.83
N TYR A 55 -22.47 -1.71 -12.61
CA TYR A 55 -21.99 -2.99 -12.12
C TYR A 55 -23.09 -3.67 -11.31
N LYS A 56 -23.25 -4.97 -11.51
CA LYS A 56 -24.21 -5.80 -10.78
C LYS A 56 -23.49 -6.96 -10.14
N THR A 57 -23.85 -7.27 -8.91
CA THR A 57 -23.33 -8.41 -8.18
C THR A 57 -24.40 -8.97 -7.26
N ASP A 58 -24.40 -10.28 -7.07
CA ASP A 58 -25.19 -11.01 -6.07
C ASP A 58 -24.36 -11.33 -4.82
N ARG A 59 -23.08 -10.96 -4.82
CA ARG A 59 -22.17 -11.15 -3.69
C ARG A 59 -22.58 -10.31 -2.48
N LEU A 60 -22.76 -10.97 -1.34
CA LEU A 60 -23.13 -10.32 -0.08
C LEU A 60 -21.99 -9.57 0.59
N ASP A 61 -20.75 -9.89 0.23
CA ASP A 61 -19.54 -9.27 0.78
C ASP A 61 -19.06 -8.06 -0.05
N VAL A 62 -19.72 -7.76 -1.17
CA VAL A 62 -19.39 -6.64 -2.06
C VAL A 62 -20.50 -5.60 -2.02
N THR A 63 -20.14 -4.38 -1.64
CA THR A 63 -21.00 -3.21 -1.78
C THR A 63 -20.53 -2.36 -2.95
N TYR A 64 -21.36 -2.23 -3.99
CA TYR A 64 -21.09 -1.34 -5.11
C TYR A 64 -21.83 -0.01 -4.99
N VAL A 65 -21.08 1.09 -5.09
CA VAL A 65 -21.62 2.45 -5.07
C VAL A 65 -21.46 3.07 -6.46
N LYS A 66 -22.57 3.05 -7.21
CA LYS A 66 -22.62 3.68 -8.53
C LYS A 66 -22.55 5.20 -8.43
N CYS A 67 -21.57 5.78 -9.10
CA CYS A 67 -21.33 7.21 -9.15
C CYS A 67 -21.61 7.74 -10.56
N LYS A 68 -22.05 9.01 -10.67
CA LYS A 68 -22.46 9.60 -11.96
C LYS A 68 -21.30 10.29 -12.68
N THR A 69 -20.34 10.78 -11.89
CA THR A 69 -19.13 11.48 -12.33
C THR A 69 -18.01 11.13 -11.36
N GLU A 70 -16.77 11.43 -11.73
CA GLU A 70 -15.63 11.29 -10.82
C GLU A 70 -15.79 12.14 -9.54
N GLN A 71 -16.35 13.36 -9.63
CA GLN A 71 -16.57 14.18 -8.43
C GLN A 71 -17.55 13.51 -7.46
N HIS A 72 -18.59 12.84 -7.99
CA HIS A 72 -19.49 12.04 -7.16
C HIS A 72 -18.75 10.84 -6.54
N LEU A 73 -17.89 10.17 -7.31
CA LEU A 73 -17.07 9.06 -6.85
C LEU A 73 -16.16 9.47 -5.68
N ILE A 74 -15.36 10.53 -5.87
CA ILE A 74 -14.46 11.06 -4.83
C ILE A 74 -15.27 11.49 -3.60
N MET A 75 -16.43 12.12 -3.78
CA MET A 75 -17.29 12.51 -2.65
C MET A 75 -17.76 11.29 -1.84
N GLU A 76 -18.29 10.24 -2.49
CA GLU A 76 -18.76 9.04 -1.80
C GLU A 76 -17.63 8.26 -1.13
N PHE A 77 -16.48 8.14 -1.80
CA PHE A 77 -15.27 7.58 -1.22
C PHE A 77 -14.85 8.37 0.04
N MET A 78 -14.77 9.71 -0.04
CA MET A 78 -14.41 10.55 1.11
C MET A 78 -15.43 10.44 2.25
N LYS A 79 -16.73 10.33 1.96
CA LYS A 79 -17.76 10.10 3.00
C LYS A 79 -17.50 8.80 3.76
N PHE A 80 -17.10 7.74 3.07
CA PHE A 80 -16.70 6.49 3.70
C PHE A 80 -15.39 6.66 4.48
N TRP A 81 -14.35 7.19 3.84
CA TRP A 81 -13.01 7.31 4.40
C TRP A 81 -12.99 8.09 5.72
N LEU A 82 -13.67 9.24 5.76
CA LEU A 82 -13.72 10.12 6.92
C LEU A 82 -14.43 9.50 8.14
N LYS A 83 -15.31 8.52 7.91
CA LYS A 83 -15.97 7.77 8.99
C LYS A 83 -15.17 6.54 9.41
N ASN A 84 -14.24 6.11 8.57
CA ASN A 84 -13.65 4.77 8.65
C ASN A 84 -12.12 4.78 8.51
N HIS A 85 -11.42 5.87 8.81
CA HIS A 85 -9.95 5.95 8.72
C HIS A 85 -9.29 4.63 9.17
N PRO A 86 -8.45 4.02 8.32
CA PRO A 86 -7.70 2.82 8.68
C PRO A 86 -6.50 3.16 9.57
N ASP A 87 -6.01 2.17 10.30
CA ASP A 87 -4.71 2.24 10.96
C ASP A 87 -3.59 1.92 9.96
N VAL A 88 -3.87 1.02 9.02
CA VAL A 88 -2.94 0.58 7.97
C VAL A 88 -3.62 0.64 6.60
N ILE A 89 -2.94 1.25 5.63
CA ILE A 89 -3.23 1.10 4.21
C ILE A 89 -2.22 0.12 3.62
N THR A 90 -2.71 -0.80 2.81
CA THR A 90 -1.93 -1.73 2.01
C THR A 90 -2.53 -1.86 0.62
N GLY A 91 -1.91 -2.68 -0.22
CA GLY A 91 -2.24 -2.89 -1.62
C GLY A 91 -0.98 -3.31 -2.37
N TRP A 92 -0.96 -3.21 -3.69
CA TRP A 92 0.17 -3.64 -4.49
C TRP A 92 0.74 -2.48 -5.31
N ASN A 93 1.87 -1.91 -4.87
CA ASN A 93 2.44 -0.67 -5.44
C ASN A 93 1.60 0.61 -5.14
N THR A 94 0.67 0.51 -4.20
CA THR A 94 -0.16 1.60 -3.66
C THR A 94 0.65 2.78 -3.13
N LYS A 95 1.85 2.54 -2.57
CA LYS A 95 2.74 3.57 -2.06
C LYS A 95 3.26 4.51 -3.15
N PHE A 96 3.47 3.99 -4.36
CA PHE A 96 4.05 4.74 -5.48
C PHE A 96 3.05 5.13 -6.56
N PHE A 97 1.87 4.51 -6.58
CA PHE A 97 0.83 4.82 -7.57
C PHE A 97 -0.49 5.22 -6.92
N ASP A 98 -1.27 4.28 -6.39
CA ASP A 98 -2.67 4.53 -6.01
C ASP A 98 -2.83 5.67 -5.02
N LEU A 99 -2.10 5.65 -3.90
CA LEU A 99 -2.23 6.70 -2.88
C LEU A 99 -1.73 8.05 -3.42
N PRO A 100 -0.52 8.17 -4.00
CA PRO A 100 -0.08 9.43 -4.59
C PRO A 100 -1.01 9.99 -5.66
N TYR A 101 -1.50 9.14 -6.57
CA TYR A 101 -2.41 9.53 -7.65
C TYR A 101 -3.73 10.03 -7.07
N LEU A 102 -4.35 9.24 -6.18
CA LEU A 102 -5.60 9.59 -5.49
C LEU A 102 -5.45 10.91 -4.71
N MET A 103 -4.34 11.10 -3.99
CA MET A 103 -4.09 12.34 -3.24
C MET A 103 -3.99 13.55 -4.17
N ASN A 104 -3.19 13.46 -5.24
CA ASN A 104 -3.04 14.56 -6.19
C ASN A 104 -4.35 14.84 -6.95
N ARG A 105 -5.14 13.81 -7.30
CA ARG A 105 -6.43 13.95 -7.96
C ARG A 105 -7.49 14.56 -7.04
N ILE A 106 -7.56 14.17 -5.76
CA ILE A 106 -8.44 14.80 -4.77
C ILE A 106 -8.06 16.27 -4.59
N LYS A 107 -6.76 16.61 -4.53
CA LYS A 107 -6.30 18.00 -4.46
C LYS A 107 -6.76 18.81 -5.68
N LEU A 108 -6.64 18.24 -6.87
CA LEU A 108 -7.06 18.87 -8.12
C LEU A 108 -8.57 19.15 -8.16
N ILE A 109 -9.38 18.19 -7.73
CA ILE A 109 -10.85 18.24 -7.88
C ILE A 109 -11.54 18.93 -6.70
N ALA A 110 -11.13 18.61 -5.48
CA ALA A 110 -11.81 19.02 -4.25
C ALA A 110 -10.98 20.01 -3.40
N GLY A 111 -9.73 20.29 -3.79
CA GLY A 111 -8.85 21.23 -3.14
C GLY A 111 -8.05 20.64 -1.97
N GLU A 112 -6.96 21.32 -1.62
CA GLU A 112 -6.01 20.89 -0.58
C GLU A 112 -6.67 20.62 0.77
N LYS A 113 -7.64 21.46 1.19
CA LYS A 113 -8.35 21.31 2.47
C LYS A 113 -9.16 20.02 2.55
N VAL A 114 -9.66 19.49 1.42
CA VAL A 114 -10.36 18.20 1.41
C VAL A 114 -9.35 17.07 1.44
N ALA A 115 -8.27 17.18 0.65
CA ALA A 115 -7.21 16.19 0.61
C ALA A 115 -6.54 15.96 1.97
N THR A 116 -6.29 17.02 2.75
CA THR A 116 -5.68 16.87 4.09
C THR A 116 -6.49 15.97 5.02
N ARG A 117 -7.82 15.92 4.85
CA ARG A 117 -8.72 15.07 5.65
C ARG A 117 -8.61 13.58 5.33
N MET A 118 -7.84 13.19 4.32
CA MET A 118 -7.41 11.80 4.14
C MET A 118 -6.62 11.31 5.37
N SER A 119 -5.94 12.21 6.08
CA SER A 119 -5.38 11.94 7.40
C SER A 119 -6.41 12.24 8.50
N PRO A 120 -6.53 11.38 9.54
CA PRO A 120 -7.33 11.67 10.73
C PRO A 120 -6.86 12.92 11.50
N TRP A 121 -5.61 13.35 11.31
CA TRP A 121 -5.03 14.53 11.93
C TRP A 121 -5.07 15.76 11.02
N ASN A 122 -5.70 15.64 9.84
CA ASN A 122 -5.68 16.65 8.78
C ASN A 122 -4.25 17.10 8.39
N LEU A 123 -3.27 16.20 8.54
CA LEU A 123 -1.86 16.48 8.27
C LEU A 123 -1.32 15.44 7.29
N ILE A 124 -0.90 15.93 6.13
CA ILE A 124 -0.34 15.13 5.05
C ILE A 124 1.03 15.70 4.68
N GLU A 125 1.97 14.83 4.34
CA GLU A 125 3.28 15.21 3.83
C GLU A 125 3.47 14.57 2.45
N LYS A 126 3.76 15.40 1.44
CA LYS A 126 4.22 14.91 0.14
C LYS A 126 5.75 14.78 0.22
N ASN A 127 6.25 13.59 -0.08
CA ASN A 127 7.68 13.28 -0.05
C ASN A 127 8.13 12.79 -1.43
N GLU A 128 9.40 13.01 -1.75
CA GLU A 128 10.05 12.43 -2.92
C GLU A 128 11.17 11.50 -2.44
N ILE A 129 11.19 10.28 -2.96
CA ILE A 129 12.27 9.33 -2.67
C ILE A 129 12.89 8.82 -3.98
N ILE A 130 14.18 8.54 -3.97
CA ILE A 130 14.88 7.97 -5.14
C ILE A 130 14.80 6.45 -5.09
N VAL A 131 14.12 5.86 -6.07
CA VAL A 131 14.06 4.40 -6.26
C VAL A 131 14.71 4.04 -7.58
N ARG A 132 15.79 3.25 -7.54
CA ARG A 132 16.55 2.83 -8.74
C ARG A 132 16.93 4.02 -9.66
N GLY A 133 17.34 5.13 -9.05
CA GLY A 133 17.77 6.33 -9.77
C GLY A 133 16.64 7.20 -10.33
N ARG A 134 15.37 6.91 -10.03
CA ARG A 134 14.22 7.72 -10.43
C ARG A 134 13.52 8.31 -9.21
N PRO A 135 13.13 9.60 -9.24
CA PRO A 135 12.28 10.16 -8.20
C PRO A 135 10.92 9.48 -8.23
N GLN A 136 10.39 9.18 -7.05
CA GLN A 136 9.07 8.61 -6.82
C GLN A 136 8.37 9.43 -5.74
N THR A 137 7.18 9.90 -6.05
CA THR A 137 6.33 10.62 -5.10
C THR A 137 5.67 9.64 -4.16
N THR A 138 5.66 9.99 -2.88
CA THR A 138 4.95 9.28 -1.83
C THR A 138 4.17 10.28 -0.97
N TYR A 139 3.14 9.78 -0.29
CA TYR A 139 2.37 10.56 0.68
C TYR A 139 2.40 9.90 2.04
N THR A 140 2.65 10.69 3.08
CA THR A 140 2.48 10.28 4.47
C THR A 140 1.20 10.91 5.00
N LEU A 141 0.23 10.07 5.36
CA LEU A 141 -1.01 10.50 6.02
C LEU A 141 -0.84 10.32 7.52
N LYS A 142 -0.64 11.41 8.28
CA LYS A 142 -0.34 11.26 9.71
C LYS A 142 -1.49 10.58 10.46
N GLY A 143 -1.16 9.61 11.31
CA GLY A 143 -2.13 8.75 11.99
C GLY A 143 -2.56 7.51 11.19
N ILE A 144 -2.04 7.30 9.97
CA ILE A 144 -2.24 6.09 9.17
C ILE A 144 -0.88 5.61 8.67
N VAL A 145 -0.61 4.30 8.76
CA VAL A 145 0.65 3.73 8.26
C VAL A 145 0.46 3.09 6.88
N MET A 146 1.33 3.39 5.94
CA MET A 146 1.40 2.70 4.65
C MET A 146 2.31 1.47 4.78
N LEU A 147 1.72 0.27 4.72
CA LEU A 147 2.43 -0.99 4.59
C LEU A 147 2.10 -1.60 3.22
N ASP A 148 2.73 -1.09 2.16
CA ASP A 148 2.56 -1.62 0.81
C ASP A 148 2.95 -3.09 0.77
N TYR A 149 2.04 -3.95 0.29
CA TYR A 149 2.23 -5.39 0.36
C TYR A 149 3.39 -5.85 -0.53
N LEU A 150 3.68 -5.12 -1.61
CA LEU A 150 4.84 -5.40 -2.46
C LEU A 150 6.16 -5.12 -1.71
N ASP A 151 6.20 -4.08 -0.88
CA ASP A 151 7.36 -3.79 -0.02
C ASP A 151 7.50 -4.86 1.07
N CYS A 152 6.40 -5.24 1.73
CA CYS A 152 6.38 -6.35 2.69
C CYS A 152 6.88 -7.66 2.07
N TYR A 153 6.40 -8.01 0.88
CA TYR A 153 6.79 -9.21 0.15
C TYR A 153 8.30 -9.20 -0.15
N ARG A 154 8.82 -8.10 -0.70
CA ARG A 154 10.27 -7.97 -0.99
C ARG A 154 11.14 -8.00 0.26
N TRP A 155 10.63 -7.50 1.38
CA TRP A 155 11.38 -7.42 2.62
C TRP A 155 11.47 -8.77 3.33
N PHE A 156 10.35 -9.49 3.44
CA PHE A 156 10.26 -10.70 4.22
C PHE A 156 10.50 -11.99 3.43
N ILE A 157 10.25 -12.00 2.12
CA ILE A 157 10.48 -13.19 1.28
C ILE A 157 11.92 -13.14 0.75
N PRO A 158 12.80 -14.07 1.19
CA PRO A 158 14.24 -14.02 0.87
C PRO A 158 14.57 -14.49 -0.55
N THR A 159 13.57 -14.83 -1.36
CA THR A 159 13.73 -15.34 -2.73
C THR A 159 13.43 -14.23 -3.74
N ARG A 160 14.35 -14.01 -4.68
CA ARG A 160 14.11 -13.11 -5.81
C ARG A 160 13.17 -13.77 -6.81
N GLN A 161 12.07 -13.07 -7.12
CA GLN A 161 11.11 -13.52 -8.13
C GLN A 161 11.44 -12.99 -9.52
N GLU A 162 11.02 -13.73 -10.55
CA GLU A 162 11.19 -13.35 -11.96
C GLU A 162 10.42 -12.07 -12.30
N SER A 163 9.24 -11.91 -11.71
CA SER A 163 8.39 -10.73 -11.84
C SER A 163 7.74 -10.40 -10.49
N TYR A 164 7.47 -9.11 -10.28
CA TYR A 164 6.77 -8.59 -9.09
C TYR A 164 5.42 -7.96 -9.47
N LYS A 165 4.87 -8.32 -10.64
CA LYS A 165 3.48 -7.97 -10.98
C LYS A 165 2.55 -8.80 -10.09
N LEU A 166 1.42 -8.20 -9.70
CA LEU A 166 0.44 -8.84 -8.82
C LEU A 166 -0.07 -10.17 -9.41
N ASP A 167 -0.34 -10.23 -10.71
CA ASP A 167 -0.72 -11.47 -11.41
C ASP A 167 0.31 -12.59 -11.22
N PHE A 168 1.59 -12.30 -11.47
CA PHE A 168 2.65 -13.29 -11.36
C PHE A 168 2.84 -13.78 -9.92
N ILE A 169 2.88 -12.87 -8.94
CA ILE A 169 3.02 -13.26 -7.54
C ILE A 169 1.76 -13.97 -7.04
N GLY A 170 0.57 -13.53 -7.47
CA GLY A 170 -0.70 -14.16 -7.16
C GLY A 170 -0.77 -15.59 -7.68
N GLU A 171 -0.33 -15.84 -8.92
CA GLU A 171 -0.25 -17.19 -9.47
C GLU A 171 0.78 -18.04 -8.73
N LEU A 172 1.99 -17.50 -8.51
CA LEU A 172 3.08 -18.20 -7.83
C LEU A 172 2.69 -18.64 -6.42
N GLU A 173 2.08 -17.74 -5.65
CA GLU A 173 1.77 -17.99 -4.25
C GLU A 173 0.41 -18.65 -4.04
N LEU A 174 -0.62 -18.25 -4.78
CA LEU A 174 -1.99 -18.71 -4.54
C LEU A 174 -2.46 -19.77 -5.54
N GLY A 175 -1.71 -20.01 -6.61
CA GLY A 175 -2.16 -20.84 -7.74
C GLY A 175 -3.35 -20.23 -8.49
N LYS A 176 -3.63 -18.94 -8.29
CA LYS A 176 -4.76 -18.22 -8.87
C LYS A 176 -4.26 -17.27 -9.95
N LYS A 177 -4.79 -17.42 -11.16
CA LYS A 177 -4.54 -16.47 -12.26
C LYS A 177 -5.43 -15.25 -12.09
N LYS A 178 -4.86 -14.07 -12.35
CA LYS A 178 -5.62 -12.84 -12.40
C LYS A 178 -6.52 -12.81 -13.65
N HIS A 179 -7.64 -12.11 -13.56
CA HIS A 179 -8.44 -11.74 -14.71
C HIS A 179 -7.56 -10.94 -15.68
N VAL A 180 -7.64 -11.28 -16.96
CA VAL A 180 -6.92 -10.56 -18.01
C VAL A 180 -7.87 -9.57 -18.66
N ASN A 181 -7.36 -8.40 -19.06
CA ASN A 181 -8.09 -7.51 -19.96
C ASN A 181 -8.35 -8.29 -21.26
N PRO A 182 -9.62 -8.55 -21.64
CA PRO A 182 -9.93 -9.31 -22.84
C PRO A 182 -9.93 -8.44 -24.12
N PHE A 183 -9.65 -7.15 -24.01
CA PHE A 183 -9.63 -6.18 -25.11
C PHE A 183 -8.22 -5.75 -25.49
N GLU A 184 -8.10 -5.13 -26.67
CA GLU A 184 -6.83 -4.64 -27.20
C GLU A 184 -6.26 -3.48 -26.37
N THR A 185 -7.13 -2.58 -25.91
CA THR A 185 -6.74 -1.42 -25.10
C THR A 185 -7.38 -1.50 -23.72
N PHE A 186 -6.76 -0.86 -22.73
CA PHE A 186 -7.35 -0.72 -21.40
C PHE A 186 -8.60 0.17 -21.45
N LYS A 187 -8.62 1.15 -22.36
CA LYS A 187 -9.79 1.99 -22.63
C LYS A 187 -11.02 1.19 -23.06
N ASP A 188 -10.82 0.30 -24.03
CA ASP A 188 -11.89 -0.59 -24.47
C ASP A 188 -12.43 -1.45 -23.35
N PHE A 189 -11.62 -1.78 -22.34
CA PHE A 189 -12.05 -2.63 -21.24
C PHE A 189 -13.18 -1.98 -20.43
N TYR A 190 -12.96 -0.76 -19.94
CA TYR A 190 -14.00 -0.05 -19.19
C TYR A 190 -15.12 0.50 -20.09
N GLU A 191 -14.87 0.79 -21.38
CA GLU A 191 -15.93 1.27 -22.28
C GLU A 191 -16.87 0.15 -22.75
N LYS A 192 -16.34 -1.06 -22.99
CA LYS A 192 -17.11 -2.16 -23.60
C LYS A 192 -17.60 -3.20 -22.59
N ASP A 193 -16.90 -3.39 -21.46
CA ASP A 193 -17.26 -4.38 -20.44
C ASP A 193 -16.93 -3.89 -19.03
N PHE A 194 -17.66 -2.85 -18.59
CA PHE A 194 -17.50 -2.29 -17.26
C PHE A 194 -17.75 -3.31 -16.13
N GLN A 195 -18.56 -4.33 -16.39
CA GLN A 195 -18.80 -5.41 -15.43
C GLN A 195 -17.50 -6.16 -15.10
N LYS A 196 -16.81 -6.70 -16.11
CA LYS A 196 -15.53 -7.41 -15.90
C LYS A 196 -14.42 -6.48 -15.44
N PHE A 197 -14.46 -5.21 -15.83
CA PHE A 197 -13.50 -4.22 -15.37
C PHE A 197 -13.58 -4.02 -13.83
N ILE A 198 -14.78 -3.92 -13.27
CA ILE A 198 -14.96 -3.85 -11.82
C ILE A 198 -14.59 -5.18 -11.15
N ASP A 199 -14.96 -6.33 -11.73
CA ASP A 199 -14.54 -7.64 -11.20
C ASP A 199 -13.01 -7.79 -11.16
N TYR A 200 -12.30 -7.26 -12.17
CA TYR A 200 -10.83 -7.22 -12.22
C TYR A 200 -10.24 -6.41 -11.07
N ASN A 201 -10.73 -5.19 -10.82
CA ASN A 201 -10.22 -4.32 -9.76
C ASN A 201 -10.59 -4.84 -8.35
N ILE A 202 -11.76 -5.47 -8.20
CA ILE A 202 -12.11 -6.20 -6.96
C ILE A 202 -11.14 -7.37 -6.73
N GLN A 203 -10.80 -8.12 -7.79
CA GLN A 203 -9.89 -9.24 -7.66
C GLN A 203 -8.49 -8.79 -7.18
N ASP A 204 -8.03 -7.60 -7.56
CA ASP A 204 -6.72 -7.10 -7.13
C ASP A 204 -6.61 -6.93 -5.62
N VAL A 205 -7.59 -6.29 -4.99
CA VAL A 205 -7.60 -6.17 -3.52
C VAL A 205 -7.80 -7.53 -2.85
N GLU A 206 -8.49 -8.48 -3.50
CA GLU A 206 -8.67 -9.83 -2.98
C GLU A 206 -7.42 -10.69 -3.06
N ILE A 207 -6.61 -10.56 -4.12
CA ILE A 207 -5.34 -11.26 -4.25
C ILE A 207 -4.41 -10.80 -3.12
N VAL A 208 -4.32 -9.50 -2.85
CA VAL A 208 -3.48 -8.98 -1.76
C VAL A 208 -3.95 -9.47 -0.39
N ASP A 209 -5.26 -9.47 -0.12
CA ASP A 209 -5.82 -10.03 1.12
C ASP A 209 -5.58 -11.54 1.24
N ALA A 210 -5.70 -12.29 0.15
CA ALA A 210 -5.41 -13.72 0.13
C ALA A 210 -3.92 -14.04 0.30
N LEU A 211 -3.03 -13.18 -0.21
CA LEU A 211 -1.60 -13.25 0.06
C LEU A 211 -1.33 -13.04 1.56
N GLU A 212 -2.02 -12.12 2.22
CA GLU A 212 -1.91 -11.95 3.67
C GLU A 212 -2.44 -13.17 4.43
N ASP A 213 -3.57 -13.74 4.02
CA ASP A 213 -4.11 -14.95 4.65
C ASP A 213 -3.14 -16.15 4.52
N LYS A 214 -2.36 -16.23 3.44
CA LYS A 214 -1.36 -17.29 3.23
C LYS A 214 -0.02 -17.00 3.92
N LEU A 215 0.49 -15.79 3.80
CA LEU A 215 1.89 -15.45 4.13
C LEU A 215 2.04 -14.71 5.47
N GLY A 216 1.00 -14.03 5.95
CA GLY A 216 0.99 -13.31 7.23
C GLY A 216 2.05 -12.20 7.33
N LEU A 217 2.36 -11.49 6.24
CA LEU A 217 3.46 -10.54 6.20
C LEU A 217 3.15 -9.23 6.95
N ILE A 218 1.92 -8.75 6.88
CA ILE A 218 1.48 -7.61 7.69
C ILE A 218 1.45 -8.02 9.16
N GLU A 219 0.93 -9.20 9.49
CA GLU A 219 0.95 -9.72 10.85
C GLU A 219 2.38 -9.83 11.40
N LEU A 220 3.33 -10.29 10.59
CA LEU A 220 4.75 -10.32 10.93
C LEU A 220 5.32 -8.91 11.14
N ALA A 221 5.01 -7.95 10.25
CA ALA A 221 5.42 -6.56 10.40
C ALA A 221 4.91 -5.95 11.71
N LEU A 222 3.62 -6.16 12.02
CA LEU A 222 3.01 -5.72 13.27
C LEU A 222 3.69 -6.36 14.48
N THR A 223 3.97 -7.67 14.42
CA THR A 223 4.68 -8.39 15.49
C THR A 223 6.04 -7.74 15.79
N VAL A 224 6.86 -7.53 14.76
CA VAL A 224 8.18 -6.91 14.90
C VAL A 224 8.06 -5.49 15.45
N ALA A 225 7.10 -4.71 14.96
CA ALA A 225 6.88 -3.34 15.42
C ALA A 225 6.49 -3.29 16.90
N TYR A 226 5.56 -4.12 17.36
CA TYR A 226 5.15 -4.18 18.76
C TYR A 226 6.26 -4.72 19.69
N GLU A 227 7.04 -5.72 19.24
CA GLU A 227 8.16 -6.26 20.02
C GLU A 227 9.29 -5.25 20.18
N SER A 228 9.59 -4.50 19.11
CA SER A 228 10.64 -3.47 19.12
C SER A 228 10.16 -2.08 19.55
N LYS A 229 8.84 -1.89 19.70
CA LYS A 229 8.18 -0.63 20.07
C LYS A 229 8.50 0.52 19.10
N VAL A 230 8.52 0.22 17.81
CA VAL A 230 8.64 1.20 16.72
C VAL A 230 7.30 1.38 16.00
N ASN A 231 7.17 2.39 15.13
CA ASN A 231 5.99 2.49 14.26
C ASN A 231 5.99 1.35 13.23
N TYR A 232 4.83 1.02 12.66
CA TYR A 232 4.75 -0.18 11.80
C TYR A 232 5.64 -0.11 10.56
N ASP A 233 5.86 1.07 9.98
CA ASP A 233 6.72 1.28 8.81
C ASP A 233 8.21 1.40 9.16
N ASP A 234 8.56 1.67 10.41
CA ASP A 234 9.95 1.70 10.86
C ASP A 234 10.63 0.31 10.79
N ILE A 235 9.85 -0.77 10.65
CA ILE A 235 10.35 -2.15 10.51
C ILE A 235 11.24 -2.35 9.28
N PHE A 236 11.10 -1.49 8.26
CA PHE A 236 11.96 -1.49 7.08
C PHE A 236 13.35 -0.86 7.35
N SER A 237 13.63 -0.42 8.58
CA SER A 237 14.93 0.09 9.01
C SER A 237 15.49 -0.75 10.15
N GLN A 238 16.46 -1.62 9.84
CA GLN A 238 17.17 -2.40 10.84
C GLN A 238 17.82 -1.51 11.92
N VAL A 239 18.34 -0.34 11.53
CA VAL A 239 18.95 0.60 12.47
C VAL A 239 17.92 1.13 13.47
N ARG A 240 16.74 1.58 13.03
CA ARG A 240 15.70 2.09 13.94
C ARG A 240 15.19 1.02 14.89
N VAL A 241 14.99 -0.20 14.39
CA VAL A 241 14.56 -1.35 15.20
C VAL A 241 15.58 -1.64 16.31
N TRP A 242 16.86 -1.77 15.95
CA TRP A 242 17.92 -2.05 16.93
C TRP A 242 18.14 -0.89 17.91
N ASP A 243 18.16 0.34 17.42
CA ASP A 243 18.34 1.53 18.26
C ASP A 243 17.23 1.60 19.32
N THR A 244 15.97 1.36 18.92
CA THR A 244 14.82 1.36 19.84
C THR A 244 14.87 0.21 20.83
N LEU A 245 15.27 -0.99 20.39
CA LEU A 245 15.45 -2.15 21.28
C LEU A 245 16.54 -1.90 22.33
N ILE A 246 17.70 -1.40 21.91
CA ILE A 246 18.83 -1.10 22.79
C ILE A 246 18.44 0.02 23.76
N ALA A 247 17.83 1.10 23.28
CA ALA A 247 17.37 2.19 24.10
C ALA A 247 16.37 1.73 25.17
N ASN A 248 15.37 0.92 24.81
CA ASN A 248 14.41 0.36 25.77
C ASN A 248 15.09 -0.55 26.80
N HIS A 249 16.05 -1.38 26.37
CA HIS A 249 16.78 -2.27 27.27
C HIS A 249 17.62 -1.50 28.30
N LEU A 250 18.34 -0.47 27.85
CA LEU A 250 19.18 0.37 28.71
C LEU A 250 18.34 1.26 29.63
N LEU A 251 17.22 1.81 29.13
CA LEU A 251 16.29 2.60 29.93
C LEU A 251 15.70 1.79 31.08
N ALA A 252 15.35 0.51 30.87
CA ALA A 252 14.89 -0.38 31.93
C ALA A 252 15.92 -0.61 33.05
N LYS A 253 17.20 -0.32 32.77
CA LYS A 253 18.32 -0.36 33.73
C LYS A 253 18.71 1.03 34.25
N ASN A 254 17.95 2.07 33.93
CA ASN A 254 18.26 3.48 34.22
C ASN A 254 19.60 3.93 33.62
N ILE A 255 19.99 3.38 32.46
CA ILE A 255 21.21 3.78 31.74
C ILE A 255 20.81 4.70 30.58
N CYS A 256 21.43 5.87 30.51
CA CYS A 256 21.23 6.82 29.41
C CYS A 256 21.99 6.36 28.16
N ILE A 257 21.37 6.45 27.00
CA ILE A 257 22.02 6.20 25.71
C ILE A 257 22.92 7.38 25.33
N PRO A 258 24.04 7.14 24.62
CA PRO A 258 24.87 8.23 24.11
C PRO A 258 24.10 9.07 23.08
N PRO A 259 24.44 10.37 22.94
CA PRO A 259 23.92 11.17 21.85
C PRO A 259 24.40 10.61 20.51
N ARG A 260 23.61 10.82 19.47
CA ARG A 260 23.99 10.43 18.10
C ARG A 260 25.15 11.32 17.64
N GLU A 261 26.25 10.68 17.24
CA GLU A 261 27.39 11.35 16.62
C GLU A 261 27.36 11.11 15.10
N GLU A 262 27.64 12.15 14.31
CA GLU A 262 27.79 12.02 12.86
C GLU A 262 29.24 11.66 12.53
N HIS A 263 29.44 10.54 11.84
CA HIS A 263 30.75 10.12 11.36
C HIS A 263 30.74 10.01 9.85
N ILE A 264 31.64 10.74 9.18
CA ILE A 264 31.97 10.51 7.77
C ILE A 264 33.05 9.43 7.76
N LYS A 265 32.70 8.22 7.33
CA LYS A 265 33.66 7.11 7.21
C LYS A 265 34.20 7.02 5.78
N ASP A 266 35.50 7.26 5.60
CA ASP A 266 36.21 7.09 4.33
C ASP A 266 36.89 5.71 4.18
N THR A 267 36.86 4.86 5.20
CA THR A 267 37.55 3.56 5.21
C THR A 267 36.60 2.39 4.93
N LYS A 268 36.99 1.54 3.96
CA LYS A 268 36.33 0.25 3.68
C LYS A 268 36.79 -0.79 4.69
N TYR A 269 35.87 -1.61 5.22
CA TYR A 269 36.18 -2.73 6.10
C TYR A 269 36.44 -4.01 5.29
N GLU A 270 37.33 -4.88 5.78
CA GLU A 270 37.51 -6.21 5.21
C GLU A 270 36.27 -7.08 5.43
N GLY A 271 35.86 -7.81 4.39
CA GLY A 271 34.72 -8.71 4.40
C GLY A 271 35.09 -10.16 4.68
N ALA A 272 34.17 -11.08 4.40
CA ALA A 272 34.41 -12.51 4.53
C ALA A 272 35.46 -13.02 3.53
N TYR A 273 36.27 -13.98 3.96
CA TYR A 273 37.15 -14.74 3.07
C TYR A 273 36.35 -15.78 2.27
N VAL A 274 36.57 -15.83 0.96
CA VAL A 274 36.03 -16.87 0.08
C VAL A 274 37.20 -17.73 -0.39
N LYS A 275 37.17 -19.03 -0.06
CA LYS A 275 38.21 -19.97 -0.50
C LYS A 275 38.08 -20.22 -2.00
N ASP A 276 39.20 -20.19 -2.71
CA ASP A 276 39.23 -20.51 -4.13
C ASP A 276 38.75 -21.97 -4.38
N PRO A 277 37.85 -22.18 -5.36
CA PRO A 277 37.40 -23.52 -5.71
C PRO A 277 38.55 -24.33 -6.31
N LYS A 278 38.61 -25.63 -5.97
CA LYS A 278 39.49 -26.58 -6.68
C LYS A 278 38.77 -26.99 -7.96
N VAL A 279 39.38 -26.68 -9.12
CA VAL A 279 38.94 -27.13 -10.45
C VAL A 279 39.21 -28.62 -10.61
#